data_AF-A0A6J2QDM7-F1
#
_entry.id   AF-A0A6J2QDM7-F1
#
_cell.length_a   1.000
_cell.length_b   1.000
_cell.length_c   1.000
_cell.angle_alpha   90.00
_cell.angle_beta   90.00
_cell.angle_gamma   90.00
#
_symmetry.space_group_name_H-M   'P 1'
#
loop_
_entity.id
_entity.type
_entity.pdbx_description
1 polymer ?
#
loop_
_entity_poly.entity_id
_entity_poly.type
_entity_poly.pdbx_seq_one_letter_code
_entity_poly.pdbx_strand_id
1 'polypeptide(L)'
;MSRIAGVLRRTFGIVRDHIGTDALGNTYYSIPKQKTWTGRLVRARRMVVAANPKEHEYLEGSIPTEWDAWIRGRRKEPPSIEELLKNDSYRENIKSKAKEVEEKDLALQEKEYEEGLVATSAKTAAKGHAAATSFGKEEISEDPTSTANSFQPGSWIPKK
;
A
#
# COMPACT_ATOMS: atom_id res chain seq x y z
N MET A 1 12.20 -1.85 40.41
CA MET A 1 10.90 -1.64 39.73
C MET A 1 10.67 -2.75 38.70
N SER A 2 9.85 -3.80 38.82
CA SER A 2 9.14 -4.49 39.89
C SER A 2 9.02 -5.96 39.41
N ARG A 3 9.79 -6.89 39.97
CA ARG A 3 9.79 -8.32 39.54
C ARG A 3 8.40 -8.96 39.72
N ILE A 4 7.63 -8.48 40.70
CA ILE A 4 6.30 -8.96 41.06
C ILE A 4 5.25 -8.60 39.99
N ALA A 5 5.34 -7.40 39.42
CA ALA A 5 4.45 -6.99 38.32
C ALA A 5 4.67 -7.83 37.05
N GLY A 6 5.92 -8.25 36.81
CA GLY A 6 6.24 -9.17 35.70
C GLY A 6 5.63 -10.56 35.87
N VAL A 7 5.61 -11.09 37.09
CA VAL A 7 4.99 -12.38 37.41
C VAL A 7 3.48 -12.33 37.23
N LEU A 8 2.81 -11.29 37.74
CA LEU A 8 1.36 -11.10 37.60
C LEU A 8 0.91 -10.87 36.15
N ARG A 9 1.69 -10.13 35.35
CA ARG A 9 1.43 -10.01 33.90
C ARG A 9 1.60 -11.33 33.16
N ARG A 10 2.46 -12.23 33.65
CA ARG A 10 2.71 -13.55 33.04
C ARG A 10 1.66 -14.59 33.42
N THR A 11 1.04 -14.44 34.59
CA THR A 11 -0.06 -15.30 35.01
C THR A 11 -1.40 -14.86 34.41
N PHE A 12 -1.73 -13.56 34.45
CA PHE A 12 -3.05 -13.08 34.03
C PHE A 12 -3.09 -12.43 32.64
N GLY A 13 -1.94 -12.09 32.05
CA GLY A 13 -1.85 -11.36 30.79
C GLY A 13 -1.02 -12.07 29.72
N ILE A 14 -1.09 -11.57 28.49
CA ILE A 14 -0.20 -11.97 27.41
C ILE A 14 1.09 -11.17 27.55
N VAL A 15 2.21 -11.83 27.83
CA VAL A 15 3.54 -11.20 27.82
C VAL A 15 3.90 -10.83 26.38
N ARG A 16 4.35 -9.58 26.21
CA ARG A 16 4.81 -9.01 24.95
C ARG A 16 6.23 -8.50 25.16
N ASP A 17 7.15 -8.90 24.30
CA ASP A 17 8.53 -8.43 24.31
C ASP A 17 8.64 -7.26 23.33
N HIS A 18 9.05 -6.09 23.81
CA HIS A 18 9.31 -4.93 22.97
C HIS A 18 10.61 -5.14 22.19
N ILE A 19 10.54 -4.96 20.87
CA ILE A 19 11.70 -5.22 19.99
C ILE A 19 12.31 -3.93 19.49
N GLY A 20 11.47 -3.00 19.02
CA GLY A 20 11.97 -1.77 18.43
C GLY A 20 10.87 -0.84 17.98
N THR A 21 11.32 0.33 17.55
CA THR A 21 10.49 1.40 17.03
C THR A 21 10.96 1.82 15.65
N ASP A 22 10.01 2.13 14.79
CA ASP A 22 10.28 2.66 13.46
C ASP A 22 10.41 4.20 13.47
N ALA A 23 10.93 4.79 12.39
CA ALA A 23 11.02 6.22 12.15
C ALA A 23 9.65 6.93 12.25
N LEU A 24 8.56 6.23 11.91
CA LEU A 24 7.19 6.72 12.04
C LEU A 24 6.64 6.64 13.49
N GLY A 25 7.44 6.17 14.45
CA GLY A 25 7.06 5.99 15.84
C GLY A 25 6.26 4.71 16.13
N ASN A 26 6.05 3.85 15.13
CA ASN A 26 5.38 2.56 15.31
C ASN A 26 6.20 1.67 16.25
N THR A 27 5.55 1.00 17.21
CA THR A 27 6.21 0.11 18.17
C THR A 27 5.93 -1.35 17.84
N TYR A 28 6.97 -2.18 17.83
CA TYR A 28 6.90 -3.58 17.42
C TYR A 28 7.13 -4.51 18.60
N TYR A 29 6.27 -5.54 18.71
CA TYR A 29 6.33 -6.52 19.79
C TYR A 29 6.33 -7.96 19.27
N SER A 30 7.06 -8.83 19.96
CA SER A 30 7.00 -10.28 19.81
C SER A 30 6.19 -10.87 20.95
N ILE A 31 5.25 -11.75 20.62
CA ILE A 31 4.50 -12.52 21.60
C ILE A 31 5.04 -13.94 21.55
N PRO A 32 5.78 -14.42 22.57
CA PRO A 32 6.23 -15.79 22.63
C PRO A 32 5.05 -16.74 22.87
N LYS A 33 5.26 -18.02 22.51
CA LYS A 33 4.29 -19.08 22.81
C LYS A 33 4.14 -19.21 24.32
N GLN A 34 2.93 -19.00 24.82
CA GLN A 34 2.64 -19.06 26.26
C GLN A 34 1.26 -19.67 26.50
N LYS A 35 1.07 -20.26 27.69
CA LYS A 35 -0.23 -20.72 28.16
C LYS A 35 -0.82 -19.65 29.05
N THR A 36 -2.04 -19.23 28.75
CA THR A 36 -2.81 -18.35 29.65
C THR A 36 -3.23 -19.13 30.89
N TRP A 37 -3.59 -18.41 31.97
CA TRP A 37 -4.15 -19.01 33.18
C TRP A 37 -5.36 -19.92 32.90
N THR A 38 -6.17 -19.59 31.89
CA THR A 38 -7.33 -20.38 31.46
C THR A 38 -6.96 -21.62 30.64
N GLY A 39 -5.67 -21.94 30.49
CA GLY A 39 -5.18 -23.09 29.74
C GLY A 39 -5.15 -22.90 28.22
N ARG A 40 -5.64 -21.77 27.69
CA ARG A 40 -5.59 -21.48 26.25
C ARG A 40 -4.15 -21.24 25.81
N LEU A 41 -3.74 -21.98 24.77
CA LEU A 41 -2.43 -21.83 24.14
C LEU A 41 -2.41 -20.61 23.22
N VAL A 42 -1.57 -19.64 23.55
CA VAL A 42 -1.28 -18.50 22.68
C VAL A 42 -0.13 -18.90 21.76
N ARG A 43 -0.38 -18.88 20.44
CA ARG A 43 0.66 -19.10 19.43
C ARG A 43 1.60 -17.92 19.39
N ALA A 44 2.86 -18.18 19.04
CA ALA A 44 3.81 -17.10 18.82
C ALA A 44 3.32 -16.23 17.66
N ARG A 45 3.29 -14.91 17.86
CA ARG A 45 2.90 -13.96 16.82
C ARG A 45 3.65 -12.65 17.02
N ARG A 46 3.72 -11.88 15.94
CA ARG A 46 4.33 -10.55 15.91
C ARG A 46 3.22 -9.53 15.76
N MET A 47 3.35 -8.40 16.45
CA MET A 47 2.33 -7.35 16.42
C MET A 47 2.98 -5.97 16.33
N VAL A 48 2.25 -5.06 15.69
CA VAL A 48 2.56 -3.64 15.64
C VAL A 48 1.53 -2.89 16.47
N VAL A 49 1.97 -1.88 17.20
CA VAL A 49 1.11 -0.86 17.80
C VAL A 49 1.42 0.45 17.12
N ALA A 50 0.38 1.00 16.51
CA ALA A 50 0.40 2.28 15.85
C ALA A 50 0.83 3.41 16.80
N ALA A 51 1.65 4.34 16.32
CA ALA A 51 1.96 5.57 17.05
C ALA A 51 0.74 6.49 17.10
N ASN A 52 0.00 6.56 15.99
CA ASN A 52 -1.17 7.41 15.85
C ASN A 52 -2.41 6.69 16.41
N PRO A 53 -3.20 7.34 17.29
CA PRO A 53 -4.37 6.72 17.93
C PRO A 53 -5.52 6.45 16.95
N LYS A 54 -5.51 7.08 15.78
CA LYS A 54 -6.50 6.88 14.73
C LYS A 54 -6.06 5.73 13.82
N GLU A 55 -6.46 4.51 14.17
CA GLU A 55 -6.20 3.30 13.38
C GLU A 55 -6.72 3.41 11.93
N HIS A 56 -7.74 4.24 11.68
CA HIS A 56 -8.33 4.46 10.36
C HIS A 56 -7.46 5.31 9.41
N GLU A 57 -6.41 5.97 9.89
CA GLU A 57 -5.47 6.71 9.05
C GLU A 57 -4.30 5.83 8.55
N TYR A 58 -4.26 4.54 8.93
CA TYR A 58 -3.28 3.60 8.38
C TYR A 58 -3.61 3.23 6.94
N LEU A 59 -2.94 3.90 6.00
CA LEU A 59 -2.94 3.54 4.60
C LEU A 59 -2.01 2.34 4.34
N GLU A 60 -2.34 1.55 3.31
CA GLU A 60 -1.48 0.48 2.81
C GLU A 60 -0.13 1.07 2.37
N GLY A 61 0.96 0.68 3.06
CA GLY A 61 2.30 1.27 2.86
C GLY A 61 2.81 2.17 4.00
N SER A 62 2.01 2.38 5.05
CA SER A 62 2.43 3.08 6.28
C SER A 62 3.44 2.34 7.15
N ILE A 63 3.68 1.04 6.89
CA ILE A 63 4.67 0.23 7.59
C ILE A 63 5.88 0.05 6.66
N PRO A 64 7.12 0.28 7.13
CA PRO A 64 8.31 -0.03 6.35
C PRO A 64 8.33 -1.49 5.94
N THR A 65 8.81 -1.75 4.72
CA THR A 65 8.80 -3.05 4.08
C THR A 65 9.54 -4.14 4.87
N GLU A 66 10.57 -3.75 5.60
CA GLU A 66 11.46 -4.59 6.40
C GLU A 66 10.73 -5.08 7.65
N TRP A 67 10.05 -4.16 8.33
CA TRP A 67 9.20 -4.45 9.48
C TRP A 67 8.00 -5.28 9.09
N ASP A 68 7.39 -4.99 7.94
CA ASP A 68 6.28 -5.75 7.38
C ASP A 68 6.71 -7.20 7.02
N ALA A 69 7.88 -7.38 6.41
CA ALA A 69 8.47 -8.69 6.16
C ALA A 69 8.75 -9.47 7.46
N TRP A 70 9.19 -8.77 8.51
CA TRP A 70 9.37 -9.37 9.82
C TRP A 70 8.01 -9.75 10.45
N ILE A 71 7.00 -8.88 10.49
CA ILE A 71 5.68 -9.23 11.05
C ILE A 71 5.07 -10.45 10.36
N ARG A 72 5.16 -10.51 9.02
CA ARG A 72 4.62 -11.63 8.22
C ARG A 72 5.40 -12.93 8.37
N GLY A 73 6.53 -12.95 9.08
CA GLY A 73 7.31 -14.17 9.26
C GLY A 73 8.33 -14.44 8.16
N ARG A 74 8.48 -13.57 7.16
CA ARG A 74 9.46 -13.74 6.07
C ARG A 74 10.89 -13.60 6.59
N ARG A 75 11.11 -12.70 7.55
CA ARG A 75 12.40 -12.52 8.25
C ARG A 75 12.32 -13.11 9.66
N LYS A 76 13.38 -13.76 10.13
CA LYS A 76 13.47 -14.27 11.52
C LYS A 76 13.84 -13.15 12.49
N GLU A 77 14.83 -12.37 12.12
CA GLU A 77 15.40 -11.28 12.91
C GLU A 77 14.73 -9.95 12.55
N PRO A 78 14.53 -9.05 13.54
CA PRO A 78 14.01 -7.71 13.28
C PRO A 78 15.03 -6.88 12.48
N PRO A 79 14.56 -5.89 11.71
CA PRO A 79 15.47 -5.01 10.97
C PRO A 79 16.32 -4.15 11.92
N SER A 80 17.54 -3.84 11.48
CA SER A 80 18.41 -2.87 12.16
C SER A 80 18.08 -1.44 11.73
N ILE A 81 18.29 -0.48 12.62
CA ILE A 81 18.07 0.96 12.34
C ILE A 81 18.95 1.43 11.18
N GLU A 82 20.19 0.94 11.11
CA GLU A 82 21.13 1.26 10.03
C GLU A 82 20.65 0.71 8.67
N GLU A 83 20.03 -0.48 8.68
CA GLU A 83 19.47 -1.09 7.47
C GLU A 83 18.31 -0.24 6.94
N LEU A 84 17.43 0.21 7.83
CA LEU A 84 16.30 1.07 7.47
C LEU A 84 16.78 2.37 6.83
N LEU A 85 17.74 3.06 7.48
CA LEU A 85 18.30 4.32 6.96
C LEU A 85 18.94 4.13 5.57
N LYS A 86 19.70 3.04 5.39
CA LYS A 86 20.33 2.71 4.11
C LYS A 86 19.27 2.48 3.03
N ASN A 87 18.21 1.73 3.35
CA ASN A 87 17.15 1.43 2.39
C ASN A 87 16.33 2.68 2.02
N ASP A 88 16.08 3.58 2.97
CA ASP A 88 15.43 4.86 2.70
C ASP A 88 16.27 5.71 1.74
N SER A 89 17.57 5.85 2.01
CA SER A 89 18.48 6.56 1.11
C SER A 89 18.54 5.93 -0.29
N TYR A 90 18.48 4.60 -0.37
CA TYR A 90 18.45 3.86 -1.63
C TYR A 90 17.17 4.13 -2.42
N ARG A 91 16.01 4.18 -1.75
CA ARG A 91 14.72 4.52 -2.37
C ARG A 91 14.72 5.93 -2.95
N GLU A 92 15.23 6.90 -2.21
CA GLU A 92 15.31 8.29 -2.70
C GLU A 92 16.29 8.42 -3.88
N ASN A 93 17.41 7.70 -3.84
CA ASN A 93 18.35 7.65 -4.95
C ASN A 93 17.72 7.03 -6.21
N ILE A 94 16.94 5.95 -6.09
CA ILE A 94 16.24 5.35 -7.22
C ILE A 94 15.21 6.32 -7.79
N LYS A 95 14.40 6.97 -6.95
CA LYS A 95 13.41 7.96 -7.41
C LYS A 95 14.07 9.08 -8.20
N SER A 96 15.19 9.60 -7.72
CA SER A 96 15.94 10.67 -8.39
C SER A 96 16.46 10.19 -9.75
N LYS A 97 17.09 9.02 -9.80
CA LYS A 97 17.57 8.41 -11.05
C LYS A 97 16.45 8.08 -12.03
N ALA A 98 15.29 7.64 -11.55
CA ALA A 98 14.14 7.34 -12.40
C ALA A 98 13.65 8.61 -13.11
N LYS A 99 13.54 9.72 -12.37
CA LYS A 99 13.20 11.03 -12.97
C LYS A 99 14.22 11.48 -14.01
N GLU A 100 15.52 11.35 -13.71
CA GLU A 100 16.57 11.69 -14.68
C GLU A 100 16.51 10.85 -15.96
N VAL A 101 16.12 9.58 -15.85
CA VAL A 101 15.94 8.69 -17.00
C VAL A 101 14.70 9.07 -17.79
N GLU A 102 13.58 9.34 -17.11
CA GLU A 102 12.33 9.81 -17.74
C GLU A 102 12.56 11.12 -18.51
N GLU A 103 13.26 12.10 -17.93
CA GLU A 103 13.58 13.37 -18.61
C GLU A 103 14.46 13.16 -19.86
N LYS A 104 15.44 12.26 -19.78
CA LYS A 104 16.28 11.92 -20.94
C LYS A 104 15.49 11.21 -22.02
N ASP A 105 14.61 10.29 -21.65
CA ASP A 105 13.75 9.56 -22.58
C ASP A 105 12.80 10.50 -23.32
N LEU A 106 12.16 11.43 -22.58
CA LEU A 106 11.31 12.47 -23.18
C LEU A 106 12.10 13.36 -24.14
N ALA A 107 13.30 13.80 -23.76
CA ALA A 107 14.15 14.63 -24.62
C ALA A 107 14.64 13.89 -25.88
N LEU A 108 14.86 12.57 -25.80
CA LEU A 108 15.17 11.74 -26.97
C LEU A 108 13.94 11.60 -27.87
N GLN A 109 12.77 11.34 -27.28
CA GLN A 109 11.52 11.24 -27.99
C GLN A 109 11.17 12.55 -28.74
N GLU A 110 11.43 13.71 -28.14
CA GLU A 110 11.27 15.03 -28.78
C GLU A 110 12.19 15.20 -29.99
N LYS A 111 13.46 14.78 -29.89
CA LYS A 111 14.39 14.83 -31.03
C LYS A 111 14.00 13.88 -32.15
N GLU A 112 13.65 12.64 -31.81
CA GLU A 112 13.17 11.65 -32.80
C GLU A 112 11.90 12.12 -33.50
N TYR A 113 11.06 12.89 -32.80
CA TYR A 113 9.90 13.55 -33.37
C TYR A 113 10.29 14.68 -34.34
N GLU A 114 11.21 15.57 -33.95
CA GLU A 114 11.72 16.63 -34.84
C GLU A 114 12.38 16.05 -36.11
N GLU A 115 13.07 14.92 -35.98
CA GLU A 115 13.68 14.18 -37.10
C GLU A 115 12.65 13.40 -37.93
N GLY A 116 11.39 13.32 -37.49
CA GLY A 116 10.30 12.64 -38.19
C GLY A 116 10.37 11.12 -38.16
N LEU A 117 11.19 10.54 -37.28
CA LEU A 117 11.36 9.09 -37.12
C LEU A 117 10.23 8.48 -36.28
N VAL A 118 9.68 9.26 -35.34
CA VAL A 118 8.59 8.85 -34.45
C VAL A 118 7.37 9.72 -34.70
N ALA A 119 6.23 9.09 -35.03
CA ALA A 119 4.96 9.80 -35.10
C ALA A 119 4.58 10.30 -33.70
N THR A 120 4.07 11.54 -33.59
CA THR A 120 3.48 12.00 -32.32
C THR A 120 2.55 10.91 -31.82
N SER A 121 2.72 10.46 -30.58
CA SER A 121 1.61 9.89 -29.84
C SER A 121 0.64 11.02 -29.49
N ALA A 122 0.18 11.77 -30.49
CA ALA A 122 -1.08 12.47 -30.39
C ALA A 122 -2.03 11.37 -29.96
N LYS A 123 -2.59 11.49 -28.75
CA LYS A 123 -3.72 10.71 -28.29
C LYS A 123 -4.72 10.76 -29.43
N THR A 124 -4.69 9.79 -30.33
CA THR A 124 -5.63 9.69 -31.41
C THR A 124 -6.90 9.30 -30.68
N ALA A 125 -7.64 10.32 -30.25
CA ALA A 125 -9.01 10.17 -29.83
C ALA A 125 -9.68 9.61 -31.07
N ALA A 126 -9.76 8.28 -31.14
CA ALA A 126 -10.51 7.60 -32.17
C ALA A 126 -11.88 8.31 -32.15
N LYS A 127 -12.25 8.94 -33.26
CA LYS A 127 -13.50 9.69 -33.34
C LYS A 127 -14.37 8.92 -34.30
N GLY A 128 -15.29 8.15 -33.74
CA GLY A 128 -16.19 7.26 -34.50
C GLY A 128 -16.99 6.34 -33.59
N HIS A 129 -17.89 5.56 -34.18
CA HIS A 129 -18.74 4.60 -33.45
C HIS A 129 -17.95 3.60 -32.60
N ALA A 130 -16.72 3.25 -33.00
CA ALA A 130 -15.84 2.32 -32.30
C ALA A 130 -15.12 2.92 -31.08
N ALA A 131 -15.20 4.24 -30.87
CA ALA A 131 -14.48 4.94 -29.82
C ALA A 131 -15.35 5.37 -28.63
N ALA A 132 -16.65 5.04 -28.65
CA ALA A 132 -17.52 5.28 -27.52
C ALA A 132 -17.18 4.28 -26.40
N THR A 133 -16.31 4.65 -25.47
CA THR A 133 -16.17 3.92 -24.22
C THR A 133 -17.43 4.16 -23.40
N SER A 134 -18.27 3.12 -23.23
CA SER A 134 -19.43 3.14 -22.33
C SER A 134 -19.02 3.09 -20.86
N PHE A 135 -17.77 2.73 -20.58
CA PHE A 135 -17.22 2.64 -19.23
C PHE A 135 -16.89 4.03 -18.69
N GLY A 136 -17.62 4.48 -17.66
CA GLY A 136 -17.37 5.74 -16.96
C GLY A 136 -18.16 6.96 -17.42
N LYS A 137 -19.21 6.80 -18.25
CA LYS A 137 -20.16 7.90 -18.48
C LYS A 137 -21.04 8.07 -17.23
N GLU A 138 -20.97 9.23 -16.60
CA GLU A 138 -21.80 9.61 -15.44
C GLU A 138 -23.24 9.99 -15.84
N GLU A 139 -23.51 10.17 -17.13
CA GLU A 139 -24.83 10.51 -17.65
C GLU A 139 -25.71 9.27 -17.75
N ILE A 140 -26.54 9.07 -16.73
CA ILE A 140 -27.55 8.02 -16.69
C ILE A 140 -28.73 8.47 -17.59
N SER A 141 -28.89 7.85 -18.76
CA SER A 141 -30.02 8.13 -19.67
C SER A 141 -31.27 7.32 -19.29
N GLU A 142 -32.44 7.93 -19.45
CA GLU A 142 -33.74 7.23 -19.31
C GLU A 142 -33.96 6.23 -20.47
N ASP A 143 -33.47 6.56 -21.67
CA ASP A 143 -33.63 5.72 -22.85
C ASP A 143 -32.57 4.60 -22.91
N PRO A 144 -32.96 3.36 -23.27
CA PRO A 144 -32.02 2.27 -23.45
C PRO A 144 -31.14 2.50 -24.67
N THR A 145 -29.85 2.21 -24.55
CA THR A 145 -28.89 2.37 -25.65
C THR A 145 -28.28 1.02 -26.03
N SER A 146 -28.30 0.68 -27.32
CA SER A 146 -27.66 -0.53 -27.85
C SER A 146 -26.46 -0.17 -28.71
N THR A 147 -25.27 -0.66 -28.35
CA THR A 147 -24.05 -0.51 -29.15
C THR A 147 -23.49 -1.89 -29.46
N ALA A 148 -23.58 -2.30 -30.74
CA ALA A 148 -23.10 -3.57 -31.30
C ALA A 148 -23.38 -4.81 -30.42
N ASN A 149 -22.46 -5.15 -29.51
CA ASN A 149 -22.53 -6.32 -28.62
C ASN A 149 -22.91 -5.99 -27.17
N SER A 150 -23.22 -4.74 -26.84
CA SER A 150 -23.58 -4.30 -25.49
C SER A 150 -24.90 -3.55 -25.49
N PHE A 151 -25.81 -4.00 -24.62
CA PHE A 151 -27.07 -3.33 -24.34
C PHE A 151 -26.96 -2.67 -22.96
N GLN A 152 -27.18 -1.36 -22.89
CA GLN A 152 -27.28 -0.61 -21.64
C GLN A 152 -28.76 -0.31 -21.38
N PRO A 153 -29.37 -0.92 -20.35
CA PRO A 153 -30.75 -0.60 -19.99
C PRO A 153 -30.83 0.84 -19.47
N GLY A 154 -31.86 1.57 -19.86
CA GLY A 154 -32.13 2.90 -19.31
C GLY A 154 -32.49 2.82 -17.84
N SER A 155 -32.12 3.84 -17.06
CA SER A 155 -32.49 3.92 -15.64
C SER A 155 -33.76 4.76 -15.49
N TRP A 156 -34.76 4.23 -14.80
CA TRP A 156 -36.00 4.95 -14.56
C TRP A 156 -35.82 6.00 -13.47
N ILE A 157 -36.08 7.28 -13.79
CA ILE A 157 -36.04 8.39 -12.84
C ILE A 157 -37.50 8.78 -12.49
N PRO A 158 -37.94 8.63 -11.23
CA PRO A 158 -39.28 9.06 -10.84
C PRO A 158 -39.43 10.58 -10.95
N LYS A 159 -40.49 11.04 -11.61
CA LYS A 159 -40.87 12.46 -11.63
C LYS A 159 -41.40 12.85 -10.24
N LYS A 160 -40.90 13.96 -9.68
CA LYS A 160 -41.46 14.58 -8.47
C LYS A 160 -42.82 15.19 -8.74
#